data_AF-A0A3M4AFM6-F1
#
_entry.id   AF-A0A3M4AFM6-F1
#
_cell.length_a   1.000
_cell.length_b   1.000
_cell.length_c   1.000
_cell.angle_alpha   90.00
_cell.angle_beta   90.00
_cell.angle_gamma   90.00
#
_symmetry.space_group_name_H-M   'P 1'
#
loop_
_entity.id
_entity.type
_entity.pdbx_description
1 polymer ?
#
loop_
_entity_poly.entity_id
_entity_poly.type
_entity_poly.pdbx_seq_one_letter_code
_entity_poly.pdbx_strand_id
1 'polypeptide(L)' 'DSNETLEGKLLAGRTGYDVVVPSNHFLARQVKAGAFLKLDRAQLPNFKNLDPKLLALLEKNDPGNAHSVPYLWGT' A
#
# COMPACT_ATOMS: atom_id res chain seq x y z
N ASP A 1 -4.70 10.86 11.72
CA ASP A 1 -5.79 9.92 11.39
C ASP A 1 -5.38 8.53 11.81
N SER A 2 -6.27 7.76 12.41
CA SER A 2 -6.05 6.34 12.67
C SER A 2 -6.28 5.53 11.39
N ASN A 3 -5.80 4.28 11.34
CA ASN A 3 -5.99 3.42 10.17
C ASN A 3 -7.46 3.13 9.88
N GLU A 4 -8.30 3.07 10.91
CA GLU A 4 -9.74 2.84 10.81
C GLU A 4 -10.45 4.00 10.10
N THR A 5 -10.08 5.24 10.45
CA THR A 5 -10.60 6.44 9.76
C THR A 5 -10.17 6.47 8.30
N LEU A 6 -8.93 6.06 8.00
CA LEU A 6 -8.44 5.95 6.63
C LEU A 6 -9.20 4.88 5.83
N GLU A 7 -9.41 3.70 6.40
CA GLU A 7 -10.15 2.61 5.75
C GLU A 7 -11.58 3.02 5.40
N GLY A 8 -12.28 3.71 6.32
CA GLY A 8 -13.62 4.24 6.07
C GLY A 8 -13.66 5.22 4.90
N LYS A 9 -12.69 6.14 4.82
CA LYS A 9 -12.58 7.10 3.69
C LYS A 9 -12.30 6.38 2.37
N LEU A 10 -11.35 5.44 2.35
CA LEU A 10 -10.98 4.70 1.14
C LEU A 10 -12.16 3.89 0.58
N LEU A 11 -12.91 3.22 1.43
CA LEU A 11 -14.08 2.42 1.02
C LEU A 11 -15.28 3.27 0.61
N ALA A 12 -15.45 4.46 1.18
CA ALA A 12 -16.48 5.40 0.75
C ALA A 12 -16.20 6.00 -0.65
N GLY A 13 -14.96 5.94 -1.12
CA GLY A 13 -14.52 6.52 -2.40
C GLY A 13 -14.43 8.05 -2.35
N ARG A 14 -14.00 8.66 -3.47
CA ARG A 14 -13.80 10.13 -3.62
C ARG A 14 -13.06 10.76 -2.44
N THR A 15 -11.99 10.11 -2.01
CA THR A 15 -11.24 10.49 -0.80
C THR A 15 -10.57 11.86 -0.90
N GLY A 16 -10.25 12.30 -2.13
CA GLY A 16 -9.43 13.49 -2.38
C GLY A 16 -7.95 13.28 -2.10
N TYR A 17 -7.50 12.04 -1.85
CA TYR A 17 -6.09 11.71 -1.62
C TYR A 17 -5.46 11.06 -2.85
N ASP A 18 -4.27 11.54 -3.21
CA ASP A 18 -3.44 10.92 -4.24
C ASP A 18 -2.55 9.80 -3.66
N VAL A 19 -2.09 9.95 -2.43
CA VAL A 19 -1.22 9.00 -1.73
C VAL A 19 -1.67 8.85 -0.28
N VAL A 20 -1.69 7.62 0.21
CA VAL A 20 -2.00 7.26 1.60
C VAL A 20 -0.98 6.26 2.13
N VAL A 21 -0.82 6.19 3.46
CA VAL A 21 0.19 5.33 4.10
C VAL A 21 -0.48 4.40 5.12
N PRO A 22 -1.27 3.40 4.67
CA PRO A 22 -1.94 2.46 5.57
C PRO A 22 -0.92 1.51 6.20
N SER A 23 -1.21 1.05 7.43
CA SER A 23 -0.46 -0.06 8.02
C SER A 23 -0.74 -1.36 7.28
N ASN A 24 0.25 -2.26 7.26
CA ASN A 24 0.21 -3.52 6.50
C ASN A 24 -1.01 -4.41 6.83
N HIS A 25 -1.51 -4.35 8.07
CA HIS A 25 -2.71 -5.09 8.50
C HIS A 25 -3.99 -4.67 7.75
N PHE A 26 -4.09 -3.41 7.33
CA PHE A 26 -5.25 -2.88 6.61
C PHE A 26 -5.09 -3.03 5.09
N LEU A 27 -3.85 -2.94 4.61
CA LEU A 27 -3.50 -2.99 3.19
C LEU A 27 -4.13 -4.19 2.46
N ALA A 28 -4.04 -5.40 3.02
CA ALA A 28 -4.54 -6.62 2.37
C ALA A 28 -6.04 -6.54 2.01
N ARG A 29 -6.86 -6.02 2.92
CA ARG A 29 -8.30 -5.87 2.71
C ARG A 29 -8.60 -4.77 1.68
N GLN A 30 -7.85 -3.66 1.73
CA GLN A 30 -8.02 -2.52 0.83
C GLN A 30 -7.59 -2.86 -0.61
N VAL A 31 -6.50 -3.61 -0.79
CA VAL A 31 -6.10 -4.16 -2.10
C VAL A 31 -7.18 -5.08 -2.65
N LYS A 32 -7.70 -6.00 -1.84
CA LYS A 32 -8.79 -6.91 -2.25
C LYS A 32 -10.09 -6.16 -2.59
N ALA A 33 -10.37 -5.05 -1.92
CA ALA A 33 -11.51 -4.20 -2.18
C ALA A 33 -11.33 -3.30 -3.42
N GLY A 34 -10.15 -3.30 -4.07
CA GLY A 34 -9.89 -2.48 -5.25
C GLY A 34 -9.72 -0.99 -4.93
N ALA A 35 -9.35 -0.65 -3.69
CA ALA A 35 -9.22 0.74 -3.26
C ALA A 35 -8.00 1.47 -3.87
N PHE A 36 -7.06 0.74 -4.48
CA PHE A 36 -5.81 1.27 -4.99
C PHE A 36 -5.62 0.97 -6.47
N LEU A 37 -4.94 1.89 -7.15
CA LEU A 37 -4.42 1.67 -8.50
C LEU A 37 -3.16 0.81 -8.44
N LYS A 38 -2.89 0.07 -9.51
CA LYS A 38 -1.59 -0.57 -9.70
C LYS A 38 -0.53 0.50 -9.91
N LEU A 39 0.63 0.31 -9.28
CA LEU A 39 1.79 1.16 -9.44
C LEU A 39 2.47 0.85 -10.78
N ASP A 40 2.70 1.89 -11.57
CA ASP A 40 3.56 1.80 -12.75
C ASP A 40 5.03 1.79 -12.31
N ARG A 41 5.65 0.60 -12.33
CA ARG A 41 7.04 0.43 -11.92
C ARG A 41 8.05 1.14 -12.83
N ALA A 42 7.69 1.48 -14.06
CA ALA A 42 8.58 2.25 -14.93
C ALA A 42 8.76 3.69 -14.42
N GLN A 43 7.76 4.23 -13.70
CA GLN A 43 7.81 5.56 -13.09
C GLN A 43 8.49 5.58 -11.71
N LEU A 44 8.93 4.42 -11.19
CA LEU A 44 9.56 4.27 -9.89
C LEU A 44 11.01 3.77 -10.03
N PRO A 45 11.94 4.56 -10.60
CA PRO A 45 13.32 4.11 -10.83
C PRO A 45 14.09 3.78 -9.54
N ASN A 46 13.62 4.29 -8.40
CA ASN A 46 14.18 4.04 -7.08
C ASN A 46 13.61 2.78 -6.39
N PHE A 47 12.69 2.05 -7.02
CA PHE A 47 12.14 0.81 -6.47
C PHE A 47 13.25 -0.23 -6.20
N LYS A 48 14.34 -0.16 -6.97
CA LYS A 48 15.56 -0.97 -6.79
C LYS A 48 16.24 -0.79 -5.42
N ASN A 49 15.96 0.30 -4.69
CA ASN A 49 16.58 0.60 -3.40
C ASN A 49 15.84 -0.05 -2.22
N LEU A 50 14.69 -0.69 -2.47
CA LEU A 50 13.87 -1.31 -1.42
C LEU A 50 14.51 -2.61 -0.94
N ASP A 51 14.41 -2.87 0.37
CA ASP A 51 14.89 -4.11 0.97
C ASP A 51 14.08 -5.31 0.44
N PRO A 52 14.71 -6.30 -0.22
CA PRO A 52 14.02 -7.50 -0.72
C PRO A 52 13.28 -8.29 0.36
N LYS A 53 13.75 -8.26 1.62
CA LYS A 53 13.09 -8.94 2.74
C LYS A 53 11.78 -8.27 3.10
N LEU A 54 11.74 -6.93 3.10
CA LEU A 54 10.51 -6.18 3.35
C LEU A 54 9.52 -6.38 2.19
N LEU A 55 10.00 -6.43 0.95
CA LEU A 55 9.16 -6.73 -0.22
C LEU A 55 8.52 -8.11 -0.12
N ALA A 56 9.27 -9.15 0.24
CA ALA A 56 8.75 -10.50 0.41
C ALA A 56 7.71 -10.61 1.55
N LEU A 57 7.85 -9.82 2.62
CA LEU A 57 6.85 -9.75 3.69
C LEU A 57 5.57 -9.05 3.22
N LEU A 58 5.72 -7.95 2.49
CA LEU A 58 4.61 -7.16 1.95
C LEU A 58 3.83 -7.93 0.88
N GLU A 59 4.50 -8.78 0.10
CA GLU A 59 3.90 -9.56 -0.98
C GLU A 59 2.75 -10.47 -0.53
N LYS A 60 2.75 -10.90 0.74
CA LYS A 60 1.66 -11.67 1.35
C LYS A 60 0.32 -10.92 1.35
N ASN A 61 0.38 -9.59 1.43
CA ASN A 61 -0.77 -8.71 1.53
C ASN A 61 -1.04 -7.92 0.22
N ASP A 62 -0.01 -7.74 -0.60
CA ASP A 62 -0.09 -7.14 -1.94
C ASP A 62 0.71 -7.99 -2.93
N PRO A 63 0.09 -9.02 -3.55
CA PRO A 63 0.77 -9.95 -4.44
C PRO A 63 1.54 -9.25 -5.56
N GLY A 64 2.82 -9.59 -5.71
CA GLY A 64 3.74 -8.94 -6.64
C GLY A 64 4.07 -7.49 -6.28
N ASN A 65 3.82 -7.03 -5.04
CA ASN A 65 3.92 -5.64 -4.58
C ASN A 65 3.41 -4.66 -5.64
N ALA A 66 2.17 -4.91 -6.11
CA ALA A 66 1.61 -4.27 -7.28
C ALA A 66 0.95 -2.92 -6.98
N HIS A 67 0.57 -2.67 -5.73
CA HIS A 67 -0.20 -1.48 -5.32
C HIS A 67 0.49 -0.66 -4.24
N SER A 68 1.57 -1.16 -3.62
CA SER A 68 2.19 -0.55 -2.44
C SER A 68 3.72 -0.57 -2.44
N VAL A 69 4.30 0.37 -1.70
CA VAL A 69 5.74 0.50 -1.45
C VAL A 69 5.99 0.58 0.07
N PRO A 70 6.95 -0.18 0.64
CA PRO A 70 7.33 -0.03 2.03
C PRO A 70 7.86 1.37 2.34
N TYR A 71 7.36 2.02 3.38
CA TYR A 71 7.85 3.32 3.85
C TYR A 71 8.65 3.20 5.16
N LEU A 72 7.98 2.84 6.25
CA LEU A 72 8.59 2.62 7.56
C LEU A 72 8.11 1.30 8.15
N TRP A 73 8.95 0.67 8.97
CA TRP A 73 8.64 -0.54 9.72
C TRP A 73 9.28 -0.46 11.12
N GLY A 74 8.71 -1.21 12.07
CA GLY A 74 9.15 -1.22 13.46
C GLY A 74 8.40 -2.27 14.27
N THR A 75 8.62 -2.25 15.59
CA THR A 75 7.99 -3.12 16.59
C THR A 75 7.31 -2.30 17.66
#